data_AF-A0A1H0PQJ1-F1
#
_entry.id   AF-A0A1H0PQJ1-F1
#
_cell.length_a   1.000
_cell.length_b   1.000
_cell.length_c   1.000
_cell.angle_alpha   90.00
_cell.angle_beta   90.00
_cell.angle_gamma   90.00
#
_symmetry.space_group_name_H-M   'P 1'
#
loop_
_entity.id
_entity.type
_entity.pdbx_description
1 polymer ?
#
loop_
_entity_poly.entity_id
_entity_poly.type
_entity_poly.pdbx_seq_one_letter_code
_entity_poly.pdbx_strand_id
1 'polypeptide(L)' 'MVSEAEQRGANAIVAMGFDTSAIGPNWTEICAYGTAVFAIPLSHNEPGALER' A
#
# COMPACT_ATOMS: atom_id res chain seq x y z
N MET A 1 8.62 4.33 1.95
CA MET A 1 7.65 3.21 1.94
C MET A 1 7.66 2.46 0.61
N VAL A 2 7.23 3.05 -0.51
CA VAL A 2 7.13 2.34 -1.81
C VAL A 2 8.45 1.70 -2.23
N SER A 3 9.54 2.47 -2.30
CA SER A 3 10.85 1.94 -2.70
C SER A 3 11.40 0.86 -1.77
N GLU A 4 11.03 0.90 -0.48
CA GLU A 4 11.39 -0.17 0.47
C GLU A 4 10.60 -1.45 0.19
N ALA A 5 9.31 -1.32 -0.14
CA ALA A 5 8.47 -2.44 -0.53
C ALA A 5 8.98 -3.09 -1.84
N GLU A 6 9.36 -2.27 -2.82
CA GLU A 6 9.97 -2.73 -4.08
C GLU A 6 11.29 -3.47 -3.84
N GLN A 7 12.18 -2.93 -2.99
CA GLN A 7 13.43 -3.60 -2.63
C GLN A 7 13.22 -4.96 -1.94
N ARG A 8 12.08 -5.14 -1.28
CA ARG A 8 11.66 -6.42 -0.68
C ARG A 8 10.90 -7.35 -1.64
N GLY A 9 10.76 -6.95 -2.91
CA GLY A 9 10.12 -7.75 -3.96
C GLY A 9 8.60 -7.65 -3.99
N ALA A 10 8.00 -6.68 -3.29
CA ALA A 10 6.55 -6.47 -3.37
C ALA A 10 6.15 -5.90 -4.73
N ASN A 11 4.96 -6.28 -5.21
CA ASN A 11 4.36 -5.74 -6.44
C ASN A 11 3.10 -4.88 -6.16
N ALA A 12 2.68 -4.80 -4.90
CA ALA A 12 1.54 -4.01 -4.47
C ALA A 12 1.67 -3.61 -2.99
N ILE A 13 0.90 -2.59 -2.61
CA ILE A 13 0.69 -2.18 -1.23
C ILE A 13 -0.81 -2.19 -0.96
N VAL A 14 -1.21 -2.97 0.05
CA VAL A 14 -2.62 -3.06 0.47
C VAL A 14 -2.86 -2.28 1.75
N ALA A 15 -4.13 -1.90 1.97
CA ALA A 15 -4.54 -1.06 3.09
C ALA A 15 -3.66 0.20 3.23
N MET A 16 -3.40 0.86 2.09
CA MET A 16 -2.58 2.07 2.08
C MET A 16 -3.35 3.21 2.74
N GLY A 17 -2.69 3.89 3.69
CA GLY A 17 -3.21 5.04 4.40
C GLY A 17 -2.10 6.04 4.70
N PHE A 18 -2.49 7.22 5.16
CA PHE A 18 -1.58 8.19 5.73
C PHE A 18 -2.26 9.00 6.83
N ASP A 19 -1.48 9.37 7.83
CA ASP A 19 -1.88 10.30 8.88
C ASP A 19 -1.07 11.59 8.76
N THR A 20 -1.66 12.70 9.23
CA THR A 20 -0.98 14.00 9.30
C THR A 20 -0.91 14.48 10.74
N SER A 21 0.27 14.92 11.16
CA SER A 21 0.50 15.41 12.53
C SER A 21 1.28 16.72 12.51
N ALA A 22 0.85 17.71 13.30
CA ALA A 22 1.63 18.94 13.48
C ALA A 22 2.84 18.65 14.38
N ILE A 23 4.03 18.91 13.88
CA ILE A 23 5.30 18.74 14.62
C ILE A 23 5.93 20.08 15.02
N GLY A 24 5.28 21.20 14.66
CA GLY A 24 5.67 22.56 15.02
C GLY A 24 4.72 23.60 14.41
N PRO A 25 4.95 24.90 14.66
CA PRO A 25 4.01 25.96 14.26
C PRO A 25 3.68 26.00 12.76
N ASN A 26 4.63 25.58 11.92
CA ASN A 26 4.51 25.60 10.45
C ASN A 26 4.96 24.28 9.81
N TRP A 27 4.99 23.19 10.57
CA TRP A 27 5.48 21.89 10.08
C TRP A 27 4.44 20.81 10.34
N THR A 28 4.05 20.12 9.26
CA THR A 28 3.16 18.97 9.29
C THR A 28 3.91 17.77 8.77
N GLU A 29 3.99 16.73 9.59
CA GLU A 29 4.43 15.41 9.17
C GLU A 29 3.31 14.72 8.39
N ILE A 30 3.69 13.98 7.35
CA ILE A 30 2.83 13.02 6.67
C ILE A 30 3.44 11.64 6.88
N CYS A 31 2.74 10.79 7.63
CA CYS A 31 3.14 9.42 7.91
C CYS A 31 2.35 8.47 7.01
N ALA A 32 2.98 7.94 5.96
CA ALA A 32 2.39 6.96 5.06
C ALA A 32 2.69 5.51 5.50
N TYR A 33 1.68 4.64 5.45
CA TYR A 33 1.79 3.24 5.85
C TYR A 33 0.86 2.33 5.05
N GLY A 34 1.08 1.01 5.19
CA GLY A 34 0.36 -0.05 4.50
C GLY A 34 1.19 -1.34 4.51
N THR A 35 0.64 -2.42 3.94
CA THR A 35 1.31 -3.72 3.92
C THR A 35 1.85 -4.01 2.53
N ALA A 36 3.17 -4.22 2.45
CA ALA A 36 3.83 -4.69 1.24
C ALA A 36 3.44 -6.16 0.98
N VAL A 37 2.93 -6.44 -0.23
CA VAL A 37 2.50 -7.79 -0.62
C VAL A 37 2.98 -8.15 -2.02
N PHE A 38 3.01 -9.45 -2.31
CA PHE A 38 3.08 -9.95 -3.67
C PHE A 38 1.69 -10.49 -4.05
N ALA A 39 0.93 -9.71 -4.80
CA ALA A 39 -0.39 -10.09 -5.29
C ALA A 39 -0.26 -11.00 -6.52
N ILE A 40 -0.98 -12.12 -6.51
CA ILE A 40 -1.14 -13.01 -7.66
C ILE A 40 -2.56 -12.81 -8.19
N PRO A 41 -2.74 -12.45 -9.47
CA PRO A 41 -4.07 -12.25 -10.02
C PRO A 41 -4.84 -13.57 -10.03
N LEU A 42 -6.12 -13.51 -9.69
CA LEU A 42 -7.03 -14.62 -9.90
C LEU A 42 -7.37 -14.73 -11.39
N SER A 43 -7.45 -15.97 -11.88
CA SER A 43 -8.03 -16.32 -13.16
C SER A 43 -9.55 -16.10 -13.15
N HIS A 44 -10.13 -15.93 -14.34
CA HIS A 44 -11.51 -15.50 -14.54
C HIS A 44 -12.58 -16.36 -13.82
N ASN A 45 -12.33 -17.67 -13.65
CA ASN A 45 -13.29 -18.60 -13.05
C ASN A 45 -12.97 -18.95 -11.59
N GLU A 46 -11.98 -18.30 -10.96
CA GLU A 46 -11.67 -18.54 -9.56
C GLU A 46 -12.62 -17.77 -8.64
N PRO A 47 -13.08 -18.39 -7.53
CA PRO A 47 -13.91 -17.70 -6.55
C PRO A 47 -13.26 -16.39 -6.07
N GLY A 48 -14.01 -15.28 -6.12
CA GLY A 48 -13.51 -13.96 -5.73
C GLY A 48 -12.80 -13.20 -6.85
N ALA A 49 -12.70 -13.75 -8.06
CA ALA A 49 -12.33 -12.99 -9.24
C ALA A 49 -13.36 -11.88 -9.53
N LEU A 50 -12.89 -10.75 -10.06
CA LEU A 50 -13.78 -9.66 -10.48
C LEU A 50 -14.51 -10.06 -11.77
N GLU A 51 -15.82 -9.88 -11.80
CA GLU A 51 -16.60 -10.00 -13.04
C GLU A 51 -16.25 -8.83 -13.96
N ARG A 52 -15.32 -9.03 -14.90
CA ARG A 52 -15.05 -8.11 -16.01
C ARG A 52 -14.89 -8.88 -17.30
#